data_AF-A0A328RSX5-F1
#
_entry.id   AF-A0A328RSX5-F1
#
_cell.length_a   1.000
_cell.length_b   1.000
_cell.length_c   1.000
_cell.angle_alpha   90.00
_cell.angle_beta   90.00
_cell.angle_gamma   90.00
#
_symmetry.space_group_name_H-M   'P 1'
#
loop_
_entity.id
_entity.type
_entity.pdbx_description
1 polymer ?
#
loop_
_entity_poly.entity_id
_entity_poly.type
_entity_poly.pdbx_seq_one_letter_code
_entity_poly.pdbx_strand_id
1 'polypeptide(L)'
;MTTEKKLYKIGHLAKTLGVTHRTIRYYDQLGLLPHMKRSSGGVRLFDDEDIKIIKQIRQLQKEDYLPLEVIKEKLFEKKEDTLIAIITDSGAILPENKLKKNQVISIFQLDSEIKKELISQYKMYLDKGYQKIYSIHTGPAYSNITTIAKEAISTLRHNNTIEIINSNSVGSSLGLFISQIQTSIENNPNITNSDLLINKLKKLTYQIGLFKSLDFMITPKKEMHLIENLIKESTSQIIPIFNISSENSLSFQSIKLSSTEAVQEVKETLLEEIESRGKYISECMITYSFFYTEAKEIANELRKVYPNTPIHLVEDNSKASFCFGQPMLAAAII
;
A
#
# COMPACT_ATOMS: atom_id res chain seq x y z
N MET A 1 29.06 0.50 18.87
CA MET A 1 28.22 -0.10 19.92
C MET A 1 26.80 0.43 19.75
N THR A 2 25.88 -0.39 19.24
CA THR A 2 24.45 -0.04 19.17
C THR A 2 23.86 -0.18 20.58
N THR A 3 23.55 0.93 21.23
CA THR A 3 22.82 0.93 22.51
C THR A 3 21.45 0.28 22.31
N GLU A 4 21.18 -0.83 23.00
CA GLU A 4 19.84 -1.43 23.03
C GLU A 4 18.82 -0.39 23.51
N LYS A 5 17.83 -0.10 22.66
CA LYS A 5 16.77 0.86 22.97
C LYS A 5 15.80 0.21 23.96
N LYS A 6 15.65 0.77 25.15
CA LYS A 6 14.79 0.22 26.20
C LYS A 6 13.32 0.36 25.80
N LEU A 7 12.56 -0.73 25.91
CA LEU A 7 11.15 -0.79 25.55
C LEU A 7 10.27 -0.96 26.79
N TYR A 8 9.13 -0.28 26.79
CA TYR A 8 8.19 -0.23 27.91
C TYR A 8 6.78 -0.63 27.47
N LYS A 9 6.05 -1.33 28.36
CA LYS A 9 4.62 -1.62 28.15
C LYS A 9 3.77 -0.40 28.50
N ILE A 10 2.56 -0.34 27.93
CA ILE A 10 1.61 0.76 28.18
C ILE A 10 1.34 1.04 29.67
N GLY A 11 1.28 -0.01 30.49
CA GLY A 11 1.06 0.13 31.94
C GLY A 11 2.23 0.77 32.67
N HIS A 12 3.46 0.50 32.22
CA HIS A 12 4.64 1.19 32.74
C HIS A 12 4.58 2.67 32.37
N LEU A 13 4.33 3.01 31.11
CA LEU A 13 4.19 4.39 30.66
C LEU A 13 3.09 5.15 31.42
N ALA A 14 1.90 4.57 31.53
CA ALA A 14 0.77 5.18 32.20
C ALA A 14 1.09 5.54 33.66
N LYS A 15 1.75 4.62 34.37
CA LYS A 15 2.19 4.83 35.75
C LYS A 15 3.29 5.90 35.83
N THR A 16 4.31 5.81 35.00
CA THR A 16 5.46 6.74 35.02
C THR A 16 5.06 8.17 34.64
N LEU A 17 4.09 8.33 33.74
CA LEU A 17 3.68 9.61 33.18
C LEU A 17 2.40 10.18 33.82
N GLY A 18 1.77 9.45 34.74
CA GLY A 18 0.54 9.87 35.40
C GLY A 18 -0.64 10.05 34.43
N VAL A 19 -0.73 9.20 33.40
CA VAL A 19 -1.81 9.23 32.40
C VAL A 19 -2.55 7.91 32.33
N THR A 20 -3.77 7.91 31.82
CA THR A 20 -4.53 6.66 31.66
C THR A 20 -4.05 5.86 30.44
N HIS A 21 -4.28 4.54 30.45
CA HIS A 21 -4.10 3.73 29.23
C HIS A 21 -4.91 4.27 28.05
N ARG A 22 -6.11 4.81 28.31
CA ARG A 22 -6.99 5.40 27.29
C ARG A 22 -6.32 6.61 26.64
N THR A 23 -5.67 7.47 27.42
CA THR A 23 -4.95 8.65 26.92
C THR A 23 -3.81 8.25 25.98
N ILE A 24 -3.00 7.27 26.35
CA ILE A 24 -1.89 6.80 25.48
C ILE A 24 -2.43 6.17 24.20
N ARG A 25 -3.50 5.36 24.28
CA ARG A 25 -4.17 4.80 23.10
C ARG A 25 -4.77 5.87 22.20
N TYR A 26 -5.32 6.92 22.80
CA TYR A 26 -5.89 8.04 22.06
C TYR A 26 -4.81 8.83 21.32
N TYR A 27 -3.67 9.10 21.95
CA TYR A 27 -2.52 9.72 21.27
C TYR A 27 -2.00 8.86 20.11
N ASP A 28 -1.90 7.54 20.31
CA ASP A 28 -1.56 6.59 19.23
C ASP A 28 -2.56 6.67 18.07
N GLN A 29 -3.87 6.68 18.35
CA GLN A 29 -4.92 6.82 17.32
C GLN A 29 -4.82 8.13 16.53
N LEU A 30 -4.42 9.21 17.18
CA LEU A 30 -4.22 10.51 16.52
C LEU A 30 -2.88 10.61 15.77
N GLY A 31 -2.05 9.56 15.81
CA GLY A 31 -0.73 9.53 15.18
C GLY A 31 0.34 10.33 15.94
N LEU A 32 0.12 10.62 17.22
CA LEU A 32 1.02 11.39 18.07
C LEU A 32 2.18 10.56 18.65
N LEU A 33 2.17 9.23 18.49
CA LEU A 33 3.20 8.32 19.04
C LEU A 33 3.87 7.48 17.92
N PRO A 34 4.67 8.09 17.04
CA PRO A 34 5.18 7.44 15.83
C PRO A 34 6.27 6.38 16.08
N HIS A 35 6.86 6.32 17.28
CA HIS A 35 7.95 5.39 17.60
C HIS A 35 7.48 4.08 18.25
N MET A 36 6.18 3.99 18.54
CA MET A 36 5.57 2.80 19.13
C MET A 36 5.75 1.56 18.25
N LYS A 37 6.22 0.48 18.88
CA LYS A 37 6.42 -0.83 18.27
C LYS A 37 5.39 -1.82 18.81
N ARG A 38 5.26 -2.97 18.16
CA ARG A 38 4.54 -4.11 18.70
C ARG A 38 5.49 -5.27 18.94
N SER A 39 5.30 -5.99 20.05
CA SER A 39 5.97 -7.27 20.28
C SER A 39 5.45 -8.32 19.29
N SER A 40 6.14 -9.46 19.20
CA SER A 40 5.68 -10.63 18.43
C SER A 40 4.27 -11.08 18.81
N GLY A 41 3.85 -10.90 20.07
CA GLY A 41 2.49 -11.17 20.56
C GLY A 41 1.51 -9.99 20.42
N GLY A 42 1.80 -8.98 19.59
CA GLY A 42 0.89 -7.88 19.29
C GLY A 42 0.76 -6.80 20.38
N VAL A 43 1.54 -6.89 21.46
CA VAL A 43 1.50 -5.94 22.58
C VAL A 43 2.25 -4.65 22.21
N ARG A 44 1.63 -3.48 22.45
CA ARG A 44 2.28 -2.18 22.25
C ARG A 44 3.48 -2.00 23.18
N LEU A 45 4.62 -1.63 22.60
CA LEU A 45 5.88 -1.32 23.23
C LEU A 45 6.30 0.08 22.84
N PHE A 46 6.74 0.86 23.82
CA PHE A 46 7.11 2.27 23.65
C PHE A 46 8.58 2.44 23.99
N ASP A 47 9.26 3.37 23.35
CA ASP A 47 10.64 3.72 23.68
C ASP A 47 10.75 5.07 24.40
N ASP A 48 11.97 5.50 24.71
CA ASP A 48 12.20 6.76 25.41
C ASP A 48 11.77 8.00 24.58
N GLU A 49 11.69 7.92 23.25
CA GLU A 49 11.17 9.00 22.41
C GLU A 49 9.66 9.13 22.54
N ASP A 50 8.93 8.00 22.60
CA ASP A 50 7.48 8.03 22.90
C ASP A 50 7.20 8.69 24.25
N ILE A 51 8.02 8.40 25.27
CA ILE A 51 7.92 9.02 26.60
C ILE A 51 8.13 10.53 26.51
N LYS A 52 9.14 10.98 25.76
CA LYS A 52 9.45 12.39 25.56
C LYS A 52 8.30 13.12 24.87
N ILE A 53 7.73 12.53 23.81
CA ILE A 53 6.58 13.09 23.10
C ILE A 53 5.37 13.21 24.02
N ILE A 54 5.05 12.16 24.79
CA ILE A 54 3.92 12.23 25.73
C ILE A 54 4.13 13.33 26.77
N LYS A 55 5.34 13.49 27.31
CA LYS A 55 5.66 14.59 28.23
C LYS A 55 5.44 15.96 27.59
N GLN A 56 5.91 16.15 26.36
CA GLN A 56 5.74 17.39 25.62
C GLN A 56 4.26 17.70 25.33
N ILE A 57 3.48 16.71 24.89
CA ILE A 57 2.02 16.85 24.70
C ILE A 57 1.38 17.30 26.00
N ARG A 58 1.70 16.65 27.12
CA ARG A 58 1.13 16.97 28.44
C ARG A 58 1.52 18.37 28.91
N GLN A 59 2.75 18.79 28.65
CA GLN A 59 3.23 20.12 28.95
C GLN A 59 2.44 21.17 28.15
N LEU A 60 2.35 21.01 26.83
CA LEU A 60 1.63 21.93 25.95
C LEU A 60 0.11 22.00 26.25
N GLN A 61 -0.50 20.88 26.65
CA GLN A 61 -1.90 20.87 27.09
C GLN A 61 -2.11 21.63 28.40
N LYS A 62 -1.14 21.56 29.33
CA LYS A 62 -1.28 22.08 30.68
C LYS A 62 -0.84 23.54 30.81
N GLU A 63 0.23 23.92 30.12
CA GLU A 63 0.86 25.23 30.22
C GLU A 63 0.34 26.18 29.14
N ASP A 64 0.27 25.70 27.89
CA ASP A 64 -0.14 26.52 26.75
C ASP A 64 -1.64 26.37 26.39
N TYR A 65 -2.38 25.50 27.10
CA TYR A 65 -3.80 25.19 26.86
C TYR A 65 -4.13 24.80 25.41
N LEU A 66 -3.17 24.23 24.69
CA LEU A 66 -3.34 23.92 23.28
C LEU A 66 -4.21 22.66 23.07
N PRO A 67 -5.14 22.68 22.10
CA PRO A 67 -5.84 21.48 21.68
C PRO A 67 -4.87 20.50 21.00
N LEU A 68 -5.21 19.21 21.00
CA LEU A 68 -4.29 18.15 20.52
C LEU A 68 -3.96 18.30 19.04
N GLU A 69 -4.87 18.86 18.26
CA GLU A 69 -4.71 19.18 16.85
C GLU A 69 -3.58 20.20 16.65
N VAL A 70 -3.60 21.30 17.42
CA VAL A 70 -2.55 22.33 17.38
C VAL A 70 -1.24 21.82 17.97
N ILE A 71 -1.30 20.99 19.01
CA ILE A 71 -0.10 20.34 19.57
C ILE A 71 0.53 19.41 18.54
N LYS A 72 -0.28 18.67 17.78
CA LYS A 72 0.20 17.84 16.68
C LYS A 72 0.92 18.71 15.65
N GLU A 73 0.28 19.79 15.23
CA GLU A 73 0.91 20.75 14.31
C GLU A 73 2.20 21.32 14.87
N LYS A 74 2.27 21.71 16.15
CA LYS A 74 3.46 22.33 16.78
C LYS A 74 4.60 21.34 17.05
N LEU A 75 4.30 20.11 17.48
CA LEU A 75 5.31 19.09 17.79
C LEU A 75 5.83 18.39 16.54
N PHE A 76 4.98 18.28 15.54
CA PHE A 76 5.30 17.70 14.24
C PHE A 76 5.33 18.78 13.16
N GLU A 77 5.60 20.03 13.57
CA GLU A 77 5.63 21.21 12.71
C GLU A 77 6.51 20.90 11.52
N LYS A 78 5.96 21.17 10.34
CA LYS A 78 6.65 20.95 9.07
C LYS A 78 7.95 21.74 9.11
N LYS A 79 9.06 21.06 9.38
CA LYS A 79 10.35 21.50 8.85
C LYS A 79 10.15 21.70 7.35
N GLU A 80 10.73 22.77 6.80
CA GLU A 80 10.69 23.16 5.38
C GLU A 80 10.40 21.95 4.49
N ASP A 81 9.34 22.05 3.67
CA ASP A 81 8.76 20.95 2.90
C ASP A 81 9.86 20.00 2.37
N THR A 82 10.08 18.88 3.07
CA THR A 82 10.88 17.80 2.51
C THR A 82 10.13 17.36 1.26
N LEU A 83 10.66 17.74 0.10
CA LEU A 83 10.16 17.39 -1.20
C LEU A 83 10.45 15.91 -1.42
N ILE A 84 9.40 15.12 -1.35
CA ILE A 84 9.43 13.68 -1.58
C ILE A 84 8.67 13.37 -2.85
N ALA A 85 9.29 12.62 -3.75
CA ALA A 85 8.65 12.11 -4.96
C ALA A 85 8.36 10.62 -4.81
N ILE A 86 7.27 10.17 -5.43
CA ILE A 86 6.98 8.75 -5.60
C ILE A 86 7.00 8.45 -7.10
N ILE A 87 7.73 7.44 -7.52
CA ILE A 87 7.79 7.03 -8.92
C ILE A 87 7.34 5.58 -8.98
N THR A 88 6.36 5.32 -9.84
CA THR A 88 5.75 4.00 -10.02
C THR A 88 5.53 3.71 -11.50
N ASP A 89 5.15 2.48 -11.83
CA ASP A 89 4.88 2.08 -13.21
C ASP A 89 3.39 1.88 -13.48
N SER A 90 3.08 1.71 -14.76
CA SER A 90 1.73 1.53 -15.30
C SER A 90 1.01 0.26 -14.80
N GLY A 91 1.67 -0.57 -13.99
CA GLY A 91 1.04 -1.68 -13.28
C GLY A 91 0.33 -1.27 -11.99
N ALA A 92 0.55 -0.06 -11.47
CA ALA A 92 -0.17 0.46 -10.30
C ALA A 92 -1.55 1.05 -10.69
N ILE A 93 -2.58 0.74 -9.92
CA ILE A 93 -3.93 1.35 -10.07
C ILE A 93 -4.19 2.23 -8.86
N LEU A 94 -4.17 3.55 -9.05
CA LEU A 94 -4.25 4.53 -7.97
C LEU A 94 -5.70 4.92 -7.65
N PRO A 95 -6.03 5.24 -6.39
CA PRO A 95 -7.35 5.75 -6.04
C PRO A 95 -7.59 7.12 -6.68
N GLU A 96 -8.79 7.33 -7.25
CA GLU A 96 -9.16 8.62 -7.85
C GLU A 96 -9.07 9.78 -6.85
N ASN A 97 -8.65 10.95 -7.34
CA ASN A 97 -8.71 12.25 -6.64
C ASN A 97 -7.92 12.42 -5.33
N LYS A 98 -7.02 11.49 -4.97
CA LYS A 98 -6.15 11.64 -3.78
C LYS A 98 -4.73 12.15 -4.03
N LEU A 99 -4.30 12.25 -5.28
CA LEU A 99 -2.89 12.53 -5.58
C LEU A 99 -2.63 14.04 -5.60
N LYS A 100 -2.01 14.57 -4.53
CA LYS A 100 -1.54 15.97 -4.52
C LYS A 100 -0.33 16.15 -5.45
N LYS A 101 -0.45 17.10 -6.38
CA LYS A 101 0.62 17.46 -7.36
C LYS A 101 1.97 17.83 -6.73
N ASN A 102 2.04 18.16 -5.44
CA ASN A 102 3.29 18.58 -4.79
C ASN A 102 4.18 17.40 -4.36
N GLN A 103 3.61 16.19 -4.23
CA GLN A 103 4.33 14.92 -4.04
C GLN A 103 4.10 14.10 -5.30
N VAL A 104 4.82 14.44 -6.37
CA VAL A 104 4.47 13.96 -7.70
C VAL A 104 4.58 12.44 -7.75
N ILE A 105 3.48 11.78 -8.15
CA ILE A 105 3.48 10.40 -8.58
C ILE A 105 3.71 10.40 -10.09
N SER A 106 4.89 9.93 -10.50
CA SER A 106 5.16 9.67 -11.92
C SER A 106 4.82 8.22 -12.22
N ILE A 107 3.81 8.00 -13.08
CA ILE A 107 3.48 6.69 -13.65
C ILE A 107 4.10 6.63 -15.04
N PHE A 108 4.98 5.67 -15.30
CA PHE A 108 5.55 5.45 -16.63
C PHE A 108 5.14 4.10 -17.22
N GLN A 109 5.34 3.94 -18.52
CA GLN A 109 4.93 2.74 -19.24
C GLN A 109 5.97 1.62 -19.13
N LEU A 110 5.48 0.38 -18.99
CA LEU A 110 6.29 -0.82 -19.15
C LEU A 110 6.51 -1.09 -20.66
N ASP A 111 7.67 -0.73 -21.20
CA ASP A 111 8.11 -1.04 -22.56
C ASP A 111 9.64 -1.24 -22.65
N SER A 112 10.22 -1.32 -23.86
CA SER A 112 11.65 -1.60 -24.06
C SER A 112 12.59 -0.49 -23.57
N GLU A 113 12.11 0.73 -23.30
CA GLU A 113 12.94 1.87 -22.90
C GLU A 113 12.81 2.25 -21.41
N ILE A 114 12.20 1.40 -20.57
CA ILE A 114 11.97 1.65 -19.12
C ILE A 114 13.20 2.22 -18.39
N LYS A 115 14.40 1.68 -18.63
CA LYS A 115 15.61 2.14 -17.94
C LYS A 115 15.92 3.61 -18.20
N LYS A 116 15.77 4.04 -19.46
CA LYS A 116 16.03 5.41 -19.90
C LYS A 116 14.97 6.36 -19.33
N GLU A 117 13.71 5.93 -19.31
CA GLU A 117 12.62 6.68 -18.72
C GLU A 117 12.83 6.85 -17.20
N LEU A 118 13.16 5.78 -16.48
CA LEU A 118 13.48 5.85 -15.05
C LEU A 118 14.63 6.82 -14.76
N ILE A 119 15.72 6.75 -15.52
CA ILE A 119 16.85 7.69 -15.38
C ILE A 119 16.39 9.13 -15.60
N SER A 120 15.55 9.38 -16.61
CA SER A 120 14.99 10.70 -16.91
C SER A 120 14.16 11.23 -15.74
N GLN A 121 13.24 10.41 -15.23
CA GLN A 121 12.37 10.76 -14.10
C GLN A 121 13.20 11.03 -12.84
N TYR A 122 14.13 10.14 -12.49
CA TYR A 122 15.01 10.34 -11.34
C TYR A 122 15.78 11.65 -11.43
N LYS A 123 16.44 11.92 -12.56
CA LYS A 123 17.18 13.18 -12.77
C LYS A 123 16.27 14.40 -12.62
N MET A 124 15.09 14.38 -13.25
CA MET A 124 14.16 15.50 -13.18
C MET A 124 13.80 15.89 -11.73
N TYR A 125 13.53 14.92 -10.85
CA TYR A 125 13.20 15.23 -9.45
C TYR A 125 14.42 15.63 -8.64
N LEU A 126 15.58 15.01 -8.88
CA LEU A 126 16.84 15.41 -8.24
C LEU A 126 17.22 16.86 -8.60
N ASP A 127 17.10 17.23 -9.88
CA ASP A 127 17.39 18.58 -10.37
C ASP A 127 16.41 19.63 -9.81
N LYS A 128 15.18 19.22 -9.46
CA LYS A 128 14.17 20.04 -8.76
C LYS A 128 14.41 20.16 -7.24
N GLY A 129 15.46 19.53 -6.71
CA GLY A 129 15.82 19.62 -5.30
C GLY A 129 15.05 18.67 -4.37
N TYR A 130 14.40 17.63 -4.91
CA TYR A 130 13.74 16.62 -4.08
C TYR A 130 14.76 15.86 -3.23
N GLN A 131 14.58 15.85 -1.90
CA GLN A 131 15.51 15.26 -0.96
C GLN A 131 15.38 13.73 -0.88
N LYS A 132 14.23 13.18 -1.27
CA LYS A 132 13.97 11.73 -1.30
C LYS A 132 13.07 11.35 -2.47
N ILE A 133 13.39 10.23 -3.11
CA ILE A 133 12.58 9.61 -4.15
C ILE A 133 12.27 8.17 -3.74
N TYR A 134 10.99 7.87 -3.54
CA TYR A 134 10.51 6.50 -3.36
C TYR A 134 10.16 5.90 -4.71
N SER A 135 10.99 4.95 -5.14
CA SER A 135 10.82 4.19 -6.39
C SER A 135 10.03 2.91 -6.07
N ILE A 136 8.71 2.95 -6.23
CA ILE A 136 7.77 1.89 -5.83
C ILE A 136 7.13 1.29 -7.07
N HIS A 137 7.49 0.06 -7.42
CA HIS A 137 7.09 -0.55 -8.69
C HIS A 137 6.35 -1.87 -8.48
N THR A 138 5.76 -2.36 -9.56
CA THR A 138 5.23 -3.71 -9.70
C THR A 138 6.25 -4.74 -9.21
N GLY A 139 5.77 -5.65 -8.36
CA GLY A 139 6.61 -6.62 -7.67
C GLY A 139 7.39 -7.55 -8.61
N PRO A 140 8.53 -8.10 -8.16
CA PRO A 140 9.43 -8.92 -8.99
C PRO A 140 8.82 -10.22 -9.51
N ALA A 141 7.72 -10.70 -8.92
CA ALA A 141 6.97 -11.84 -9.42
C ALA A 141 6.22 -11.55 -10.74
N TYR A 142 6.03 -10.27 -11.06
CA TYR A 142 5.21 -9.80 -12.18
C TYR A 142 6.02 -9.03 -13.21
N SER A 143 7.11 -8.38 -12.80
CA SER A 143 7.94 -7.54 -13.67
C SER A 143 9.38 -7.45 -13.18
N ASN A 144 10.34 -7.37 -14.10
CA ASN A 144 11.75 -7.16 -13.80
C ASN A 144 12.11 -5.68 -13.51
N ILE A 145 11.12 -4.80 -13.50
CA ILE A 145 11.28 -3.36 -13.32
C ILE A 145 12.07 -2.96 -12.07
N THR A 146 11.92 -3.68 -10.97
CA THR A 146 12.68 -3.40 -9.73
C THR A 146 14.18 -3.65 -9.92
N THR A 147 14.56 -4.64 -10.75
CA THR A 147 15.95 -4.87 -11.17
C THR A 147 16.42 -3.74 -12.08
N ILE A 148 15.61 -3.36 -13.08
CA ILE A 148 15.93 -2.26 -13.98
C ILE A 148 16.13 -0.95 -13.21
N ALA A 149 15.29 -0.67 -12.20
CA ALA A 149 15.42 0.49 -11.33
C ALA A 149 16.75 0.49 -10.55
N LYS A 150 17.19 -0.67 -10.03
CA LYS A 150 18.50 -0.80 -9.35
C LYS A 150 19.65 -0.45 -10.31
N GLU A 151 19.59 -0.97 -11.53
CA GLU A 151 20.58 -0.66 -12.56
C GLU A 151 20.52 0.79 -13.03
N ALA A 152 19.34 1.42 -13.06
CA ALA A 152 19.20 2.83 -13.39
C ALA A 152 19.88 3.71 -12.33
N ILE A 153 19.61 3.44 -11.04
CA ILE A 153 20.17 4.19 -9.91
C ILE A 153 21.70 4.07 -9.84
N SER A 154 22.29 2.91 -10.18
CA SER A 154 23.74 2.73 -10.14
C SER A 154 24.50 3.64 -11.13
N THR A 155 23.81 4.19 -12.12
CA THR A 155 24.38 5.16 -13.07
C THR A 155 24.30 6.62 -12.60
N LEU A 156 23.65 6.90 -11.47
CA LEU A 156 23.40 8.25 -10.95
C LEU A 156 24.34 8.61 -9.78
N ARG A 157 24.82 9.86 -9.76
CA ARG A 157 25.74 10.38 -8.73
C ARG A 157 25.10 10.52 -7.33
N HIS A 158 23.78 10.74 -7.26
CA HIS A 158 23.03 10.96 -6.01
C HIS A 158 22.19 9.74 -5.61
N ASN A 159 22.70 8.52 -5.78
CA ASN A 159 21.94 7.28 -5.55
C ASN A 159 21.32 7.15 -4.15
N ASN A 160 21.93 7.69 -3.10
CA ASN A 160 21.44 7.61 -1.71
C ASN A 160 20.10 8.32 -1.46
N THR A 161 19.67 9.20 -2.37
CA THR A 161 18.39 9.90 -2.29
C THR A 161 17.23 9.07 -2.86
N ILE A 162 17.53 8.02 -3.62
CA ILE A 162 16.53 7.17 -4.26
C ILE A 162 16.46 5.83 -3.50
N GLU A 163 15.27 5.48 -3.03
CA GLU A 163 15.01 4.24 -2.33
C GLU A 163 14.05 3.38 -3.14
N ILE A 164 14.48 2.17 -3.49
CA ILE A 164 13.61 1.20 -4.17
C ILE A 164 12.80 0.46 -3.10
N ILE A 165 11.49 0.64 -3.17
CA ILE A 165 10.54 -0.04 -2.30
C ILE A 165 9.90 -1.17 -3.08
N ASN A 166 10.16 -2.40 -2.64
CA ASN A 166 9.46 -3.56 -3.19
C ASN A 166 8.20 -3.85 -2.37
N SER A 167 7.02 -3.53 -2.90
CA SER A 167 5.72 -3.83 -2.31
C SER A 167 5.34 -5.32 -2.38
N ASN A 168 6.00 -6.13 -3.22
CA ASN A 168 5.58 -7.48 -3.64
C ASN A 168 4.16 -7.53 -4.22
N SER A 169 3.67 -6.44 -4.79
CA SER A 169 2.28 -6.26 -5.18
C SER A 169 2.17 -5.59 -6.57
N VAL A 170 0.97 -5.55 -7.14
CA VAL A 170 0.62 -5.01 -8.45
C VAL A 170 -0.83 -4.49 -8.42
N GLY A 171 -1.23 -3.67 -9.38
CA GLY A 171 -2.60 -3.20 -9.53
C GLY A 171 -3.05 -2.35 -8.35
N SER A 172 -4.25 -2.66 -7.86
CA SER A 172 -4.95 -1.92 -6.79
C SER A 172 -4.26 -2.05 -5.43
N SER A 173 -3.71 -3.22 -5.11
CA SER A 173 -2.92 -3.39 -3.89
C SER A 173 -1.67 -2.51 -3.88
N LEU A 174 -0.98 -2.38 -5.02
CA LEU A 174 0.16 -1.48 -5.17
C LEU A 174 -0.27 -0.02 -5.04
N GLY A 175 -1.40 0.35 -5.63
CA GLY A 175 -1.91 1.71 -5.53
C GLY A 175 -2.40 2.11 -4.14
N LEU A 176 -3.04 1.21 -3.40
CA LEU A 176 -3.36 1.43 -1.98
C LEU A 176 -2.10 1.56 -1.12
N PHE A 177 -1.09 0.72 -1.38
CA PHE A 177 0.20 0.84 -0.71
C PHE A 177 0.85 2.21 -0.94
N ILE A 178 0.85 2.70 -2.19
CA ILE A 178 1.33 4.04 -2.55
C ILE A 178 0.49 5.15 -1.88
N SER A 179 -0.84 5.03 -1.91
CA SER A 179 -1.78 5.96 -1.27
C SER A 179 -1.50 6.12 0.23
N GLN A 180 -1.24 5.02 0.94
CA GLN A 180 -0.94 5.03 2.37
C GLN A 180 0.44 5.61 2.67
N ILE A 181 1.44 5.37 1.82
CA ILE A 181 2.75 6.02 1.94
C ILE A 181 2.60 7.53 1.76
N GLN A 182 1.91 7.98 0.71
CA GLN A 182 1.65 9.39 0.46
C GLN A 182 0.92 10.04 1.65
N THR A 183 -0.18 9.44 2.09
CA THR A 183 -0.97 9.92 3.23
C THR A 183 -0.11 10.02 4.50
N SER A 184 0.79 9.07 4.72
CA SER A 184 1.70 9.08 5.86
C SER A 184 2.74 10.20 5.76
N ILE A 185 3.32 10.43 4.58
CA ILE A 185 4.26 11.52 4.32
C ILE A 185 3.57 12.88 4.51
N GLU A 186 2.36 13.05 3.99
CA GLU A 186 1.58 14.29 4.16
C GLU A 186 1.28 14.59 5.63
N ASN A 187 0.96 13.56 6.41
CA ASN A 187 0.67 13.71 7.83
C ASN A 187 1.93 13.84 8.70
N ASN A 188 3.10 13.39 8.21
CA ASN A 188 4.37 13.48 8.93
C ASN A 188 5.56 13.47 7.93
N PRO A 189 5.99 14.64 7.42
CA PRO A 189 7.09 14.73 6.45
C PRO A 189 8.46 14.39 7.07
N ASN A 190 8.55 14.27 8.40
CA ASN A 190 9.75 13.86 9.12
C ASN A 190 9.84 12.34 9.35
N ILE A 191 9.07 11.51 8.62
CA ILE A 191 9.21 10.05 8.64
C ILE A 191 10.65 9.68 8.25
N THR A 192 11.46 9.49 9.29
CA THR A 192 12.90 9.16 9.23
C THR A 192 13.11 7.65 9.14
N ASN A 193 12.07 6.86 9.47
CA ASN A 193 12.04 5.40 9.36
C ASN A 193 10.99 4.97 8.32
N SER A 194 11.23 5.31 7.05
CA SER A 194 10.45 4.81 5.91
C SER A 194 10.29 3.29 5.98
N ASP A 195 11.38 2.57 6.31
CA ASP A 195 11.42 1.12 6.43
C ASP A 195 10.36 0.53 7.37
N LEU A 196 10.13 1.14 8.55
CA LEU A 196 9.16 0.61 9.51
C LEU A 196 7.72 0.77 8.97
N LEU A 197 7.42 1.94 8.41
CA LEU A 197 6.12 2.21 7.79
C LEU A 197 5.89 1.25 6.61
N ILE A 198 6.86 1.20 5.69
CA ILE A 198 6.85 0.34 4.50
C ILE A 198 6.62 -1.12 4.90
N ASN A 199 7.40 -1.64 5.85
CA ASN A 199 7.28 -3.03 6.29
C ASN A 199 5.95 -3.31 7.01
N LYS A 200 5.39 -2.32 7.71
CA LYS A 200 4.05 -2.42 8.29
C LYS A 200 2.99 -2.46 7.20
N LEU A 201 3.02 -1.53 6.24
CA LEU A 201 2.03 -1.43 5.16
C LEU A 201 2.04 -2.67 4.26
N LYS A 202 3.22 -3.24 3.97
CA LYS A 202 3.32 -4.50 3.21
C LYS A 202 2.53 -5.62 3.87
N LYS A 203 2.63 -5.74 5.19
CA LYS A 203 1.92 -6.76 5.99
C LYS A 203 0.41 -6.56 6.04
N LEU A 204 -0.05 -5.33 5.81
CA LEU A 204 -1.47 -4.99 5.85
C LEU A 204 -2.13 -5.04 4.48
N THR A 205 -1.35 -5.05 3.40
CA THR A 205 -1.93 -5.07 2.05
C THR A 205 -2.45 -6.47 1.74
N TYR A 206 -3.70 -6.55 1.27
CA TYR A 206 -4.30 -7.78 0.76
C TYR A 206 -5.14 -7.46 -0.46
N GLN A 207 -5.19 -8.38 -1.40
CA GLN A 207 -6.08 -8.30 -2.55
C GLN A 207 -6.63 -9.68 -2.87
N ILE A 208 -7.89 -9.70 -3.26
CA ILE A 208 -8.57 -10.86 -3.82
C ILE A 208 -9.25 -10.45 -5.11
N GLY A 209 -9.35 -11.36 -6.07
CA GLY A 209 -10.07 -11.08 -7.29
C GLY A 209 -10.28 -12.30 -8.14
N LEU A 210 -10.82 -12.05 -9.33
CA LEU A 210 -11.07 -13.04 -10.36
C LEU A 210 -10.61 -12.53 -11.72
N PHE A 211 -10.25 -13.48 -12.59
CA PHE A 211 -10.07 -13.29 -14.03
C PHE A 211 -11.04 -14.21 -14.76
N LYS A 212 -11.48 -13.84 -15.96
CA LYS A 212 -12.35 -14.73 -16.76
C LYS A 212 -11.59 -15.90 -17.41
N SER A 213 -10.26 -15.86 -17.43
CA SER A 213 -9.44 -16.95 -17.97
C SER A 213 -8.02 -16.91 -17.41
N LEU A 214 -7.31 -18.03 -17.52
CA LEU A 214 -5.87 -18.15 -17.22
C LEU A 214 -5.00 -17.92 -18.46
N ASP A 215 -5.58 -17.48 -19.58
CA ASP A 215 -4.91 -17.40 -20.88
C ASP A 215 -3.63 -16.55 -20.80
N PHE A 216 -3.62 -15.54 -19.94
CA PHE A 216 -2.48 -14.66 -19.71
C PHE A 216 -1.25 -15.37 -19.12
N MET A 217 -1.44 -16.46 -18.36
CA MET A 217 -0.33 -17.26 -17.81
C MET A 217 0.17 -18.32 -18.78
N ILE A 218 -0.60 -18.60 -19.83
CA ILE A 218 -0.29 -19.65 -20.79
C ILE A 218 0.52 -19.03 -21.92
N THR A 219 1.85 -19.05 -21.78
CA THR A 219 2.77 -18.76 -22.90
C THR A 219 3.36 -20.08 -23.40
N PRO A 220 2.83 -20.67 -24.48
CA PRO A 220 3.38 -21.90 -25.03
C PRO A 220 4.73 -21.63 -25.70
N LYS A 221 5.62 -22.63 -25.69
CA LYS A 221 6.78 -22.64 -26.59
C LYS A 221 6.27 -22.68 -28.03
N LYS A 222 6.98 -22.00 -28.95
CA LYS A 222 6.65 -21.80 -30.38
C LYS A 222 6.21 -23.03 -31.20
N GLU A 223 6.34 -24.24 -30.67
CA GLU A 223 6.13 -25.51 -31.38
C GLU A 223 4.83 -26.24 -30.98
N MET A 224 3.99 -25.68 -30.08
CA MET A 224 2.83 -26.37 -29.49
C MET A 224 1.45 -25.73 -29.79
N HIS A 225 1.23 -25.23 -31.01
CA HIS A 225 -0.01 -24.51 -31.36
C HIS A 225 -1.32 -25.33 -31.27
N LEU A 226 -1.29 -26.63 -31.52
CA LEU A 226 -2.48 -27.50 -31.38
C LEU A 226 -2.91 -27.66 -29.91
N ILE A 227 -1.93 -27.80 -29.01
CA ILE A 227 -2.18 -27.96 -27.57
C ILE A 227 -2.59 -26.60 -26.96
N GLU A 228 -2.05 -25.49 -27.46
CA GLU A 228 -2.43 -24.13 -27.05
C GLU A 228 -3.93 -23.88 -27.17
N ASN A 229 -4.54 -24.22 -28.31
CA ASN A 229 -5.97 -24.00 -28.53
C ASN A 229 -6.83 -24.85 -27.59
N LEU A 230 -6.49 -26.13 -27.40
CA LEU A 230 -7.16 -27.03 -26.48
C LEU A 230 -7.08 -26.55 -25.01
N ILE A 231 -5.92 -26.06 -24.59
CA ILE A 231 -5.74 -25.50 -23.25
C ILE A 231 -6.56 -24.22 -23.12
N LYS A 232 -6.49 -23.29 -24.08
CA LYS A 232 -7.25 -22.02 -24.05
C LYS A 232 -8.76 -22.25 -24.04
N GLU A 233 -9.25 -23.18 -24.87
CA GLU A 233 -10.66 -23.58 -24.86
C GLU A 233 -11.07 -24.09 -23.46
N SER A 234 -10.24 -24.93 -22.85
CA SER A 234 -10.50 -25.45 -21.50
C SER A 234 -10.40 -24.36 -20.42
N THR A 235 -9.43 -23.43 -20.52
CA THR A 235 -9.23 -22.36 -19.54
C THR A 235 -10.20 -21.19 -19.68
N SER A 236 -10.86 -21.05 -20.83
CA SER A 236 -11.90 -20.06 -21.05
C SER A 236 -13.21 -20.34 -20.31
N GLN A 237 -13.40 -21.58 -19.86
CA GLN A 237 -14.60 -22.04 -19.14
C GLN A 237 -14.48 -21.89 -17.62
N ILE A 238 -13.28 -21.56 -17.13
CA ILE A 238 -12.99 -21.45 -15.70
C ILE A 238 -12.71 -20.01 -15.32
N ILE A 239 -13.19 -19.64 -14.13
CA ILE A 239 -13.01 -18.33 -13.51
C ILE A 239 -12.13 -18.55 -12.28
N PRO A 240 -10.81 -18.41 -12.41
CA PRO A 240 -9.90 -18.48 -11.28
C PRO A 240 -10.14 -17.34 -10.30
N ILE A 241 -10.15 -17.68 -9.02
CA ILE A 241 -10.10 -16.72 -7.91
C ILE A 241 -8.67 -16.71 -7.38
N PHE A 242 -8.08 -15.52 -7.31
CA PHE A 242 -6.73 -15.31 -6.86
C PHE A 242 -6.69 -14.42 -5.63
N ASN A 243 -5.62 -14.53 -4.86
CA ASN A 243 -5.27 -13.56 -3.83
C ASN A 243 -3.79 -13.16 -3.91
N ILE A 244 -3.51 -11.99 -3.35
CA ILE A 244 -2.19 -11.40 -3.17
C ILE A 244 -2.13 -10.96 -1.71
N SER A 245 -1.07 -11.35 -1.01
CA SER A 245 -0.88 -11.00 0.39
C SER A 245 0.58 -10.67 0.66
N SER A 246 0.86 -10.22 1.88
CA SER A 246 2.23 -9.96 2.31
C SER A 246 3.15 -11.18 2.28
N GLU A 247 2.58 -12.38 2.32
CA GLU A 247 3.30 -13.65 2.34
C GLU A 247 3.45 -14.25 0.94
N ASN A 248 2.48 -13.99 0.05
CA ASN A 248 2.42 -14.58 -1.29
C ASN A 248 2.19 -13.51 -2.36
N SER A 249 3.08 -13.48 -3.35
CA SER A 249 2.98 -12.54 -4.48
C SER A 249 1.70 -12.73 -5.28
N LEU A 250 1.36 -13.96 -5.68
CA LEU A 250 0.06 -14.36 -6.27
C LEU A 250 -0.22 -15.81 -5.90
N SER A 251 -1.44 -16.12 -5.45
CA SER A 251 -1.88 -17.50 -5.26
C SER A 251 -3.30 -17.71 -5.81
N PHE A 252 -3.59 -18.92 -6.30
CA PHE A 252 -4.92 -19.31 -6.74
C PHE A 252 -5.64 -20.00 -5.59
N GLN A 253 -6.77 -19.44 -5.19
CA GLN A 253 -7.58 -19.93 -4.08
C GLN A 253 -8.54 -21.02 -4.55
N SER A 254 -9.28 -20.74 -5.62
CA SER A 254 -10.28 -21.66 -6.16
C SER A 254 -10.56 -21.38 -7.63
N ILE A 255 -11.38 -22.23 -8.24
CA ILE A 255 -11.88 -22.08 -9.61
C ILE A 255 -13.40 -22.20 -9.58
N LYS A 256 -14.08 -21.30 -10.30
CA LYS A 256 -15.52 -21.33 -10.53
C LYS A 256 -15.85 -21.51 -12.00
N LEU A 257 -17.10 -21.88 -12.28
CA LEU A 257 -17.64 -21.98 -13.64
C LEU A 257 -18.67 -20.87 -13.94
N SER A 258 -19.11 -20.15 -12.91
CA SER A 258 -20.08 -19.06 -13.01
C SER A 258 -19.49 -17.76 -12.46
N SER A 259 -19.70 -16.66 -13.18
CA SER A 259 -19.28 -15.33 -12.71
C SER A 259 -20.00 -14.94 -11.43
N THR A 260 -21.27 -15.30 -11.26
CA THR A 260 -22.04 -15.01 -10.04
C THR A 260 -21.41 -15.70 -8.82
N GLU A 261 -21.06 -16.98 -8.95
CA GLU A 261 -20.39 -17.74 -7.87
C GLU A 261 -19.01 -17.17 -7.56
N ALA A 262 -18.26 -16.77 -8.58
CA ALA A 262 -16.92 -16.22 -8.40
C ALA A 262 -16.95 -14.85 -7.71
N VAL A 263 -17.85 -13.97 -8.13
CA VAL A 263 -18.06 -12.66 -7.50
C VAL A 263 -18.50 -12.82 -6.05
N GLN A 264 -19.40 -13.77 -5.77
CA GLN A 264 -19.85 -14.06 -4.42
C GLN A 264 -18.71 -14.55 -3.52
N GLU A 265 -17.87 -15.48 -3.98
CA GLU A 265 -16.72 -15.93 -3.18
C GLU A 265 -15.69 -14.82 -2.96
N VAL A 266 -15.39 -14.00 -3.98
CA VAL A 266 -14.51 -12.82 -3.83
C VAL A 266 -15.03 -11.89 -2.74
N LYS A 267 -16.34 -11.63 -2.72
CA LYS A 267 -16.99 -10.80 -1.70
C LYS A 267 -16.92 -11.44 -0.31
N GLU A 268 -17.25 -12.72 -0.18
CA GLU A 268 -17.24 -13.43 1.11
C GLU A 268 -15.83 -13.49 1.70
N THR A 269 -14.84 -13.90 0.90
CA THR A 269 -13.45 -13.98 1.37
C THR A 269 -12.89 -12.58 1.71
N LEU A 270 -13.27 -11.53 0.98
CA LEU A 270 -12.91 -10.16 1.34
C LEU A 270 -13.47 -9.80 2.73
N LEU A 271 -14.73 -10.10 2.99
CA LEU A 271 -15.38 -9.82 4.27
C LEU A 271 -14.73 -10.62 5.40
N GLU A 272 -14.47 -11.92 5.20
CA GLU A 272 -13.75 -12.76 6.16
C GLU A 272 -12.37 -12.20 6.51
N GLU A 273 -11.63 -11.71 5.53
CA GLU A 273 -10.33 -11.08 5.77
C GLU A 273 -10.46 -9.75 6.54
N ILE A 274 -11.50 -8.96 6.29
CA ILE A 274 -11.76 -7.76 7.09
C ILE A 274 -12.15 -8.14 8.53
N GLU A 275 -12.93 -9.21 8.71
CA GLU A 275 -13.30 -9.72 10.03
C GLU A 275 -12.09 -10.26 10.81
N SER A 276 -11.19 -10.98 10.14
CA SER A 276 -9.95 -11.52 10.72
C SER A 276 -9.04 -10.40 11.26
N ARG A 277 -9.12 -9.20 10.66
CA ARG A 277 -8.43 -7.97 11.09
C ARG A 277 -9.13 -7.21 12.20
N GLY A 278 -10.22 -7.75 12.76
CA GLY A 278 -11.03 -7.09 13.78
C GLY A 278 -11.91 -5.97 13.23
N LYS A 279 -12.37 -6.10 11.98
CA LYS A 279 -13.27 -5.16 11.29
C LYS A 279 -12.66 -3.78 11.07
N TYR A 280 -11.35 -3.72 10.89
CA TYR A 280 -10.62 -2.48 10.64
C TYR A 280 -9.85 -2.55 9.32
N ILE A 281 -10.17 -1.62 8.42
CA ILE A 281 -9.42 -1.31 7.22
C ILE A 281 -9.29 0.22 7.09
N SER A 282 -8.13 0.67 6.64
CA SER A 282 -7.85 2.08 6.43
C SER A 282 -8.33 2.57 5.07
N GLU A 283 -8.33 1.70 4.06
CA GLU A 283 -8.78 2.00 2.71
C GLU A 283 -9.16 0.70 1.96
N CYS A 284 -10.12 0.80 1.04
CA CYS A 284 -10.47 -0.30 0.14
C CYS A 284 -10.60 0.22 -1.29
N MET A 285 -10.16 -0.58 -2.26
CA MET A 285 -10.32 -0.30 -3.68
C MET A 285 -10.94 -1.51 -4.36
N ILE A 286 -12.12 -1.29 -4.94
CA ILE A 286 -12.77 -2.23 -5.85
C ILE A 286 -12.44 -1.81 -7.27
N THR A 287 -11.81 -2.73 -7.99
CA THR A 287 -11.33 -2.57 -9.36
C THR A 287 -12.04 -3.53 -10.27
N TYR A 288 -12.42 -3.06 -11.46
CA TYR A 288 -13.20 -3.86 -12.40
C TYR A 288 -12.84 -3.58 -13.86
N SER A 289 -12.97 -4.60 -14.69
CA SER A 289 -13.19 -4.46 -16.13
C SER A 289 -14.40 -5.32 -16.50
N PHE A 290 -15.39 -4.73 -17.17
CA PHE A 290 -16.67 -5.35 -17.53
C PHE A 290 -17.57 -5.85 -16.37
N PHE A 291 -17.14 -5.76 -15.10
CA PHE A 291 -17.91 -6.12 -13.90
C PHE A 291 -18.44 -4.90 -13.11
N TYR A 292 -18.89 -3.85 -13.80
CA TYR A 292 -19.28 -2.59 -13.15
C TYR A 292 -20.40 -2.76 -12.12
N THR A 293 -21.44 -3.51 -12.45
CA THR A 293 -22.63 -3.67 -11.61
C THR A 293 -22.27 -4.35 -10.30
N GLU A 294 -21.54 -5.46 -10.38
CA GLU A 294 -21.07 -6.27 -9.26
C GLU A 294 -20.08 -5.48 -8.40
N ALA A 295 -19.12 -4.79 -9.03
CA ALA A 295 -18.16 -3.94 -8.33
C ALA A 295 -18.85 -2.82 -7.55
N LYS A 296 -19.86 -2.18 -8.15
CA LYS A 296 -20.64 -1.11 -7.54
C LYS A 296 -21.47 -1.61 -6.37
N GLU A 297 -22.05 -2.81 -6.47
CA GLU A 297 -22.80 -3.44 -5.39
C GLU A 297 -21.90 -3.70 -4.17
N ILE A 298 -20.77 -4.37 -4.37
CA ILE A 298 -19.77 -4.62 -3.32
C ILE A 298 -19.32 -3.31 -2.67
N ALA A 299 -18.98 -2.29 -3.48
CA ALA A 299 -18.55 -0.99 -2.96
C ALA A 299 -19.65 -0.30 -2.12
N ASN A 300 -20.92 -0.38 -2.55
CA ASN A 300 -22.04 0.23 -1.83
C ASN A 300 -22.33 -0.48 -0.50
N GLU A 301 -22.21 -1.81 -0.46
CA GLU A 301 -22.34 -2.56 0.78
C GLU A 301 -21.22 -2.19 1.76
N LEU A 302 -19.97 -2.17 1.30
CA LEU A 302 -18.84 -1.78 2.14
C LEU A 302 -18.99 -0.35 2.67
N ARG A 303 -19.47 0.61 1.86
CA ARG A 303 -19.74 1.99 2.32
C ARG A 303 -20.81 2.06 3.42
N LYS A 304 -21.81 1.17 3.39
CA LYS A 304 -22.83 1.11 4.45
C LYS A 304 -22.25 0.58 5.76
N VAL A 305 -21.38 -0.42 5.69
CA VAL A 305 -20.76 -1.05 6.86
C VAL A 305 -19.61 -0.21 7.43
N TYR A 306 -18.85 0.47 6.56
CA TYR A 306 -17.66 1.26 6.89
C TYR A 306 -17.79 2.71 6.40
N PRO A 307 -18.71 3.53 6.99
CA PRO A 307 -19.03 4.86 6.48
C PRO A 307 -17.87 5.87 6.57
N ASN A 308 -16.87 5.61 7.41
CA ASN A 308 -15.69 6.46 7.58
C ASN A 308 -14.44 5.92 6.86
N THR A 309 -14.54 4.78 6.17
CA THR A 309 -13.43 4.22 5.41
C THR A 309 -13.58 4.63 3.94
N PRO A 310 -12.53 5.17 3.30
CA PRO A 310 -12.56 5.42 1.87
C PRO A 310 -12.69 4.12 1.07
N ILE A 311 -13.79 3.99 0.32
CA ILE A 311 -14.06 2.88 -0.58
C ILE A 311 -14.04 3.39 -2.02
N HIS A 312 -12.97 3.09 -2.73
CA HIS A 312 -12.74 3.49 -4.11
C HIS A 312 -13.35 2.47 -5.07
N LEU A 313 -13.98 2.95 -6.14
CA LEU A 313 -14.49 2.14 -7.23
C LEU A 313 -13.79 2.62 -8.51
N VAL A 314 -12.91 1.82 -9.08
CA VAL A 314 -11.99 2.23 -10.15
C VAL A 314 -12.12 1.27 -11.33
N GLU A 315 -12.29 1.81 -12.53
CA GLU A 315 -12.23 1.00 -13.76
C GLU A 315 -10.77 0.70 -14.10
N ASP A 316 -10.43 -0.57 -14.28
CA ASP A 316 -9.07 -0.99 -14.61
C ASP A 316 -8.81 -0.94 -16.11
N ASN A 317 -8.16 0.14 -16.53
CA ASN A 317 -7.64 0.34 -17.88
C ASN A 317 -6.10 0.26 -17.93
N SER A 318 -5.47 -0.32 -16.89
CA SER A 318 -4.01 -0.36 -16.72
C SER A 318 -3.34 -1.42 -17.59
N LYS A 319 -2.02 -1.29 -17.84
CA LYS A 319 -1.22 -2.37 -18.46
C LYS A 319 -1.23 -3.66 -17.64
N ALA A 320 -1.44 -3.59 -16.32
CA ALA A 320 -1.63 -4.78 -15.50
C ALA A 320 -2.85 -5.59 -15.96
N SER A 321 -3.99 -4.96 -16.22
CA SER A 321 -5.18 -5.67 -16.73
C SER A 321 -4.94 -6.37 -18.07
N PHE A 322 -4.11 -5.78 -18.94
CA PHE A 322 -3.70 -6.41 -20.19
C PHE A 322 -2.78 -7.62 -19.97
N CYS A 323 -1.98 -7.61 -18.90
CA CYS A 323 -1.12 -8.73 -18.52
C CYS A 323 -1.85 -9.84 -17.75
N PHE A 324 -2.97 -9.56 -17.08
CA PHE A 324 -3.75 -10.56 -16.33
C PHE A 324 -5.04 -11.00 -17.04
N GLY A 325 -5.40 -10.35 -18.15
CA GLY A 325 -6.61 -10.63 -18.91
C GLY A 325 -7.85 -9.90 -18.38
N GLN A 326 -8.78 -9.65 -19.29
CA GLN A 326 -10.10 -9.08 -19.01
C GLN A 326 -11.18 -10.05 -19.52
N PRO A 327 -12.41 -10.06 -18.96
CA PRO A 327 -12.90 -9.34 -17.76
C PRO A 327 -12.23 -9.70 -16.43
N MET A 328 -12.21 -8.75 -15.49
CA MET A 328 -11.71 -8.95 -14.13
C MET A 328 -12.48 -8.17 -13.07
N LEU A 329 -12.48 -8.68 -11.84
CA LEU A 329 -12.97 -7.98 -10.66
C LEU A 329 -11.98 -8.25 -9.52
N ALA A 330 -11.52 -7.20 -8.83
CA ALA A 330 -10.61 -7.35 -7.70
C ALA A 330 -10.94 -6.35 -6.60
N ALA A 331 -10.76 -6.76 -5.35
CA ALA A 331 -10.86 -5.93 -4.17
C ALA A 331 -9.53 -5.94 -3.42
N ALA A 332 -8.94 -4.76 -3.23
CA ALA A 332 -7.76 -4.57 -2.39
C ALA A 332 -8.14 -3.83 -1.11
N ILE A 333 -7.45 -4.16 -0.02
CA ILE A 333 -7.59 -3.52 1.29
C ILE A 333 -6.22 -3.31 1.94
N ILE A 334 -6.15 -2.32 2.82
CA ILE A 334 -4.96 -2.02 3.63
C ILE A 334 -5.32 -1.52 5.03
#